data_AF-A0A7L4QQS2-F1
#
_entry.id   AF-A0A7L4QQS2-F1
#
_cell.length_a   1.000
_cell.length_b   1.000
_cell.length_c   1.000
_cell.angle_alpha   90.00
_cell.angle_beta   90.00
_cell.angle_gamma   90.00
#
_symmetry.space_group_name_H-M   'P 1'
#
loop_
_entity.id
_entity.type
_entity.pdbx_description
1 polymer ?
#
loop_
_entity_poly.entity_id
_entity_poly.type
_entity_poly.pdbx_seq_one_letter_code
_entity_poly.pdbx_strand_id
1 'polypeptide(L)'
;MDSGRSRTLVERQRTDGIILKSFIMVFVLLLIVFIGFNISSGDLTEVPASVMIALIPAFFITGLISIALQRRIVKIPVRKILVWFILASLLLGVSIALVLYTLDLTSNVELTFGAENEVKSLLLIGVFLISFVIAIIVELFLFVLGFGAIGVVIALERRYSPKILVRLANLSDNEKKGLFDRIIAWIFNIPPYLDSSTLRVSNRRREGFPWKSFWKATVWELLFAALVALYISLNPFLLSGVRIESLFSTLTSISYLLPLIILPWFIYAAIDARITGVTRDFRLYDGIKSKVFQTLGLVGTLIVFVRFALERNSGMTILVLFMGFIVIFLIVATLFNFIYFNSFEEELGADVCETFESMRPARELEDG
;
A
#
# COMPACT_ATOMS: atom_id res chain seq x y z
N MET A 1 34.09 5.98 -13.59
CA MET A 1 33.21 5.27 -12.65
C MET A 1 31.75 5.16 -13.13
N ASP A 2 31.34 5.89 -14.17
CA ASP A 2 29.94 5.90 -14.65
C ASP A 2 29.49 4.71 -15.51
N SER A 3 30.41 3.99 -16.17
CA SER A 3 30.05 2.85 -17.02
C SER A 3 29.50 1.64 -16.24
N GLY A 4 29.76 1.57 -14.93
CA GLY A 4 29.20 0.55 -14.05
C GLY A 4 27.76 0.83 -13.61
N ARG A 5 27.38 2.10 -13.42
CA ARG A 5 26.03 2.49 -12.95
C ARG A 5 24.98 2.34 -14.05
N SER A 6 25.27 2.77 -15.27
CA SER A 6 24.28 2.65 -16.36
C SER A 6 23.95 1.19 -16.70
N ARG A 7 24.93 0.27 -16.55
CA ARG A 7 24.69 -1.18 -16.69
C ARG A 7 23.71 -1.71 -15.65
N THR A 8 23.78 -1.23 -14.41
CA THR A 8 22.86 -1.64 -13.35
C THR A 8 21.44 -1.11 -13.56
N LEU A 9 21.28 0.10 -14.09
CA LEU A 9 19.95 0.67 -14.42
C LEU A 9 19.24 -0.12 -15.52
N VAL A 10 19.96 -0.45 -16.61
CA VAL A 10 19.40 -1.22 -17.74
C VAL A 10 18.98 -2.62 -17.29
N GLU A 11 19.78 -3.28 -16.46
CA GLU A 11 19.44 -4.59 -15.90
C GLU A 11 18.18 -4.53 -15.02
N ARG A 12 18.06 -3.50 -14.16
CA ARG A 12 16.86 -3.27 -13.35
C ARG A 12 15.62 -2.97 -14.18
N GLN A 13 15.72 -2.15 -15.22
CA GLN A 13 14.62 -1.89 -16.14
C GLN A 13 14.18 -3.15 -16.90
N ARG A 14 15.11 -4.06 -17.21
CA ARG A 14 14.78 -5.37 -17.78
C ARG A 14 14.01 -6.24 -16.78
N THR A 15 14.45 -6.27 -15.53
CA THR A 15 13.76 -6.96 -14.42
C THR A 15 12.34 -6.41 -14.23
N ASP A 16 12.16 -5.09 -14.25
CA ASP A 16 10.84 -4.45 -14.17
C ASP A 16 9.93 -4.87 -15.32
N GLY A 17 10.49 -4.95 -16.53
CA GLY A 17 9.78 -5.45 -17.70
C GLY A 17 9.28 -6.89 -17.52
N ILE A 18 10.07 -7.74 -16.88
CA ILE A 18 9.69 -9.13 -16.56
C ILE A 18 8.58 -9.13 -15.49
N ILE A 19 8.76 -8.38 -14.40
CA ILE A 19 7.78 -8.23 -13.31
C ILE A 19 6.43 -7.78 -13.87
N LEU A 20 6.40 -6.68 -14.62
CA LEU A 20 5.16 -6.12 -15.16
C LEU A 20 4.50 -7.06 -16.19
N LYS A 21 5.28 -7.69 -17.08
CA LYS A 21 4.73 -8.67 -18.04
C LYS A 21 4.15 -9.89 -17.33
N SER A 22 4.86 -10.42 -16.33
CA SER A 22 4.39 -11.57 -15.56
C SER A 22 3.10 -11.25 -14.81
N PHE A 23 3.03 -10.08 -14.17
CA PHE A 23 1.84 -9.61 -13.47
C PHE A 23 0.65 -9.47 -14.43
N ILE A 24 0.82 -8.76 -15.54
CA ILE A 24 -0.26 -8.56 -16.53
C ILE A 24 -0.73 -9.90 -17.09
N MET A 25 0.19 -10.80 -17.45
CA MET A 25 -0.14 -12.11 -18.02
C MET A 25 -0.97 -12.94 -17.03
N VAL A 26 -0.52 -13.07 -15.79
CA VAL A 26 -1.22 -13.85 -14.75
C VAL A 26 -2.55 -13.20 -14.39
N PHE A 27 -2.57 -11.88 -14.19
CA PHE A 27 -3.79 -11.15 -13.86
C PHE A 27 -4.86 -11.27 -14.94
N VAL A 28 -4.51 -11.05 -16.21
CA VAL A 28 -5.46 -11.15 -17.33
C VAL A 28 -5.96 -12.58 -17.49
N LEU A 29 -5.07 -13.58 -17.39
CA LEU A 29 -5.47 -14.98 -17.47
C LEU A 29 -6.51 -15.33 -16.39
N LEU A 30 -6.24 -14.97 -15.14
CA LEU A 30 -7.13 -15.24 -14.02
C LEU A 30 -8.43 -14.45 -14.12
N LEU A 31 -8.36 -13.19 -14.55
CA LEU A 31 -9.53 -12.36 -14.76
C LEU A 31 -10.47 -12.99 -15.80
N ILE A 32 -9.94 -13.50 -16.92
CA ILE A 32 -10.73 -14.21 -17.93
C ILE A 32 -11.40 -15.47 -17.33
N VAL A 33 -10.65 -16.26 -16.55
CA VAL A 33 -11.18 -17.48 -15.90
C VAL A 33 -12.32 -17.14 -14.94
N PHE A 34 -12.13 -16.16 -14.04
CA PHE A 34 -13.15 -15.83 -13.05
C PHE A 34 -14.36 -15.12 -13.66
N ILE A 35 -14.17 -14.23 -14.64
CA ILE A 35 -15.30 -13.63 -15.37
C ILE A 35 -16.07 -14.71 -16.14
N GLY A 36 -15.37 -15.64 -16.80
CA GLY A 36 -16.00 -16.77 -17.50
C GLY A 36 -16.82 -17.65 -16.56
N PHE A 37 -16.31 -17.91 -15.35
CA PHE A 37 -17.04 -18.64 -14.31
C PHE A 37 -18.29 -17.90 -13.83
N ASN A 38 -18.20 -16.59 -13.58
CA ASN A 38 -19.33 -15.77 -13.16
C ASN A 38 -20.42 -15.68 -14.26
N ILE A 39 -20.02 -15.57 -15.52
CA ILE A 39 -20.97 -15.60 -16.65
C ILE A 39 -21.64 -16.98 -16.74
N SER A 40 -20.88 -18.07 -16.57
CA SER A 40 -21.43 -19.43 -16.63
C SER A 40 -22.38 -19.75 -15.47
N SER A 41 -22.18 -19.14 -14.30
CA SER A 41 -23.05 -19.30 -13.14
C SER A 41 -24.25 -18.35 -13.15
N GLY A 42 -24.28 -17.37 -14.06
CA GLY A 42 -25.36 -16.39 -14.18
C GLY A 42 -25.30 -15.26 -13.16
N ASP A 43 -24.24 -15.17 -12.34
CA ASP A 43 -24.08 -14.12 -11.33
C ASP A 43 -23.13 -13.01 -11.79
N LEU A 44 -23.70 -12.00 -12.45
CA LEU A 44 -22.96 -10.82 -12.89
C LEU A 44 -22.62 -9.85 -11.74
N THR A 45 -23.20 -10.03 -10.55
CA THR A 45 -22.98 -9.12 -9.43
C THR A 45 -21.62 -9.34 -8.77
N GLU A 46 -21.00 -10.50 -8.98
CA GLU A 46 -19.69 -10.86 -8.43
C GLU A 46 -18.50 -10.44 -9.32
N VAL A 47 -18.73 -9.84 -10.49
CA VAL A 47 -17.66 -9.40 -11.41
C VAL A 47 -16.66 -8.41 -10.76
N PRO A 48 -17.06 -7.46 -9.89
CA PRO A 48 -16.08 -6.63 -9.18
C PRO A 48 -15.23 -7.43 -8.19
N ALA A 49 -15.80 -8.45 -7.54
CA ALA A 49 -15.07 -9.30 -6.62
C ALA A 49 -14.06 -10.19 -7.35
N SER A 50 -14.37 -10.64 -8.56
CA SER A 50 -13.44 -11.45 -9.36
C SER A 50 -12.15 -10.72 -9.73
N VAL A 51 -12.20 -9.39 -9.91
CA VAL A 51 -11.00 -8.56 -10.10
C VAL A 51 -10.08 -8.66 -8.88
N MET A 52 -10.64 -8.53 -7.68
CA MET A 52 -9.87 -8.59 -6.42
C MET A 52 -9.31 -10.00 -6.18
N ILE A 53 -10.12 -11.02 -6.45
CA ILE A 53 -9.71 -12.43 -6.35
C ILE A 53 -8.59 -12.75 -7.35
N ALA A 54 -8.60 -12.16 -8.55
CA ALA A 54 -7.54 -12.32 -9.54
C ALA A 54 -6.24 -11.57 -9.16
N LEU A 55 -6.34 -10.42 -8.48
CA LEU A 55 -5.19 -9.61 -8.09
C LEU A 55 -4.29 -10.31 -7.05
N ILE A 56 -4.88 -10.97 -6.05
CA ILE A 56 -4.15 -11.66 -4.97
C ILE A 56 -3.12 -12.68 -5.52
N PRO A 57 -3.51 -13.71 -6.30
CA PRO A 57 -2.59 -14.68 -6.87
C PRO A 57 -1.64 -14.07 -7.90
N ALA A 58 -2.06 -13.04 -8.66
CA ALA A 58 -1.17 -12.32 -9.57
C ALA A 58 -0.03 -11.65 -8.80
N PHE A 59 -0.34 -10.91 -7.73
CA PHE A 59 0.69 -10.35 -6.85
C PHE A 59 1.52 -11.42 -6.16
N PHE A 60 0.92 -12.53 -5.72
CA PHE A 60 1.68 -13.61 -5.09
C PHE A 60 2.72 -14.22 -6.04
N ILE A 61 2.32 -14.58 -7.27
CA ILE A 61 3.22 -15.14 -8.28
C ILE A 61 4.31 -14.13 -8.66
N THR A 62 3.94 -12.87 -8.91
CA THR A 62 4.91 -11.81 -9.17
C THR A 62 5.82 -11.54 -7.97
N GLY A 63 5.35 -11.78 -6.76
CA GLY A 63 6.13 -11.69 -5.53
C GLY A 63 7.22 -12.75 -5.44
N LEU A 64 6.91 -14.00 -5.78
CA LEU A 64 7.92 -15.06 -5.88
C LEU A 64 9.01 -14.71 -6.89
N ILE A 65 8.62 -14.18 -8.06
CA ILE A 65 9.55 -13.73 -9.10
C ILE A 65 10.41 -12.57 -8.58
N SER A 66 9.79 -11.57 -7.94
CA SER A 66 10.49 -10.39 -7.41
C SER A 66 11.51 -10.78 -6.34
N ILE A 67 11.14 -11.64 -5.40
CA ILE A 67 12.05 -12.18 -4.37
C ILE A 67 13.22 -12.95 -5.01
N ALA A 68 12.96 -13.74 -6.05
CA ALA A 68 14.01 -14.50 -6.74
C ALA A 68 15.01 -13.57 -7.47
N LEU A 69 14.53 -12.50 -8.09
CA LEU A 69 15.34 -11.56 -8.87
C LEU A 69 16.08 -10.55 -7.98
N GLN A 70 15.56 -10.22 -6.79
CA GLN A 70 16.07 -9.12 -5.94
C GLN A 70 16.81 -9.59 -4.68
N ARG A 71 17.27 -10.84 -4.63
CA ARG A 71 17.94 -11.46 -3.46
C ARG A 71 19.14 -10.68 -2.86
N ARG A 72 19.67 -9.66 -3.54
CA ARG A 72 20.93 -8.99 -3.18
C ARG A 72 20.78 -7.64 -2.49
N ILE A 73 19.58 -7.08 -2.37
CA ILE A 73 19.38 -5.69 -1.93
C ILE A 73 18.36 -5.66 -0.79
N VAL A 74 18.78 -6.10 0.40
CA VAL A 74 17.91 -6.05 1.58
C VAL A 74 18.71 -5.51 2.75
N LYS A 75 18.28 -4.39 3.34
CA LYS A 75 18.97 -3.77 4.50
C LYS A 75 18.91 -4.66 5.74
N ILE A 76 17.75 -5.27 5.99
CA ILE A 76 17.51 -6.21 7.09
C ILE A 76 17.47 -7.62 6.53
N PRO A 77 18.37 -8.54 6.96
CA PRO A 77 18.43 -9.88 6.41
C PRO A 77 17.16 -10.68 6.70
N VAL A 78 16.75 -11.52 5.74
CA VAL A 78 15.55 -12.37 5.81
C VAL A 78 15.46 -13.20 7.09
N ARG A 79 16.60 -13.65 7.63
CA ARG A 79 16.63 -14.38 8.91
C ARG A 79 16.05 -13.58 10.07
N LYS A 80 16.33 -12.27 10.15
CA LYS A 80 15.77 -11.42 11.20
C LYS A 80 14.28 -11.20 10.98
N ILE A 81 13.84 -11.06 9.72
CA ILE A 81 12.42 -10.93 9.37
C ILE A 81 11.64 -12.17 9.82
N LEU A 82 12.17 -13.37 9.56
CA LEU A 82 11.55 -14.63 9.97
C LEU A 82 11.43 -14.76 11.50
N VAL A 83 12.43 -14.30 12.27
CA VAL A 83 12.35 -14.27 13.74
C VAL A 83 11.22 -13.37 14.21
N TRP A 84 11.04 -12.20 13.59
CA TRP A 84 9.93 -11.30 13.92
C TRP A 84 8.57 -11.89 13.57
N PHE A 85 8.44 -12.62 12.46
CA PHE A 85 7.20 -13.34 12.11
C PHE A 85 6.88 -14.42 13.13
N ILE A 86 7.86 -15.22 13.53
CA ILE A 86 7.66 -16.23 14.59
C ILE A 86 7.19 -15.56 15.89
N LEU A 87 7.80 -14.45 16.28
CA LEU A 87 7.42 -13.71 17.49
C LEU A 87 6.00 -13.12 17.39
N ALA A 88 5.66 -12.51 16.24
CA ALA A 88 4.35 -11.93 15.99
C ALA A 88 3.25 -12.99 15.99
N SER A 89 3.48 -14.10 15.28
CA SER A 89 2.59 -15.25 15.24
C SER A 89 2.41 -15.90 16.63
N LEU A 90 3.47 -15.97 17.43
CA LEU A 90 3.39 -16.46 18.81
C LEU A 90 2.49 -15.56 19.66
N LEU A 91 2.70 -14.24 19.59
CA LEU A 91 1.89 -13.27 20.31
C LEU A 91 0.41 -13.34 19.89
N LEU A 92 0.14 -13.49 18.60
CA LEU A 92 -1.21 -13.63 18.04
C LEU A 92 -1.87 -14.93 18.54
N GLY A 93 -1.16 -16.06 18.48
CA GLY A 93 -1.65 -17.34 18.99
C GLY A 93 -1.98 -17.27 20.49
N VAL A 94 -1.09 -16.70 21.31
CA VAL A 94 -1.34 -16.50 22.75
C VAL A 94 -2.56 -15.60 22.98
N SER A 95 -2.70 -14.53 22.21
CA SER A 95 -3.82 -13.60 22.33
C SER A 95 -5.16 -14.28 22.01
N ILE A 96 -5.22 -15.08 20.93
CA ILE A 96 -6.42 -15.85 20.58
C ILE A 96 -6.77 -16.86 21.68
N ALA A 97 -5.78 -17.61 22.16
CA ALA A 97 -5.99 -18.58 23.22
C ALA A 97 -6.51 -17.92 24.52
N LEU A 98 -5.97 -16.76 24.88
CA LEU A 98 -6.40 -15.97 26.05
C LEU A 98 -7.84 -15.45 25.88
N VAL A 99 -8.18 -14.93 24.69
CA VAL A 99 -9.55 -14.46 24.41
C VAL A 99 -10.56 -15.61 24.51
N LEU A 100 -10.23 -16.78 23.97
CA LEU A 100 -11.10 -17.95 24.06
C LEU A 100 -11.27 -18.46 25.50
N TYR A 101 -10.20 -18.38 26.30
CA TYR A 101 -10.25 -18.71 27.72
C TYR A 101 -11.12 -17.72 28.51
N THR A 102 -10.93 -16.42 28.31
CA THR A 102 -11.62 -15.37 29.07
C THR A 102 -13.09 -15.22 28.71
N LEU A 103 -13.47 -15.48 27.45
CA LEU A 103 -14.86 -15.45 27.02
C LEU A 103 -15.64 -16.73 27.38
N ASP A 104 -14.99 -17.68 28.06
CA ASP A 104 -15.52 -19.00 28.42
C ASP A 104 -16.24 -19.69 27.25
N LEU A 105 -15.75 -19.45 26.03
CA LEU A 105 -16.31 -20.06 24.81
C LEU A 105 -16.06 -21.58 24.78
N THR A 106 -15.22 -22.07 25.69
CA THR A 106 -14.96 -23.50 25.95
C THR A 106 -16.03 -24.15 26.84
N SER A 107 -16.90 -23.39 27.53
CA SER A 107 -18.03 -23.94 28.30
C SER A 107 -19.05 -24.68 27.43
N ASN A 108 -19.20 -24.31 26.16
CA ASN A 108 -20.02 -25.06 25.20
C ASN A 108 -19.46 -26.48 24.92
N VAL A 109 -18.16 -26.69 25.17
CA VAL A 109 -17.51 -28.01 25.03
C VAL A 109 -17.76 -28.89 26.27
N GLU A 110 -17.92 -28.30 27.46
CA GLU A 110 -18.34 -29.04 28.67
C GLU A 110 -19.72 -29.67 28.51
N LEU A 111 -20.67 -28.93 27.91
CA LEU A 111 -22.02 -29.42 27.62
C LEU A 111 -22.04 -30.58 26.61
N THR A 112 -21.01 -30.69 25.76
CA THR A 112 -20.97 -31.68 24.67
C THR A 112 -20.14 -32.93 25.03
N PHE A 113 -19.12 -32.79 25.88
CA PHE A 113 -18.16 -33.87 26.15
C PHE A 113 -17.99 -34.22 27.64
N GLY A 114 -18.69 -33.56 28.57
CA GLY A 114 -18.67 -33.87 30.00
C GLY A 114 -17.27 -33.80 30.63
N ALA A 115 -16.40 -32.96 30.07
CA ALA A 115 -14.96 -33.13 30.21
C ALA A 115 -14.35 -32.25 31.31
N GLU A 116 -13.53 -32.88 32.14
CA GLU A 116 -12.72 -32.31 33.21
C GLU A 116 -11.74 -31.21 32.72
N ASN A 117 -11.18 -30.45 33.66
CA ASN A 117 -10.21 -29.36 33.43
C ASN A 117 -9.04 -29.74 32.49
N GLU A 118 -8.67 -31.02 32.43
CA GLU A 118 -7.60 -31.54 31.56
C GLU A 118 -7.95 -31.39 30.07
N VAL A 119 -9.18 -31.69 29.65
CA VAL A 119 -9.60 -31.61 28.24
C VAL A 119 -9.68 -30.16 27.77
N LYS A 120 -10.11 -29.24 28.65
CA LYS A 120 -10.07 -27.79 28.38
C LYS A 120 -8.64 -27.31 28.12
N SER A 121 -7.68 -27.77 28.92
CA SER A 121 -6.27 -27.38 28.77
C SER A 121 -5.67 -27.90 27.44
N LEU A 122 -5.98 -29.14 27.06
CA LEU A 122 -5.55 -29.73 25.78
C LEU A 122 -6.16 -29.01 24.57
N LEU A 123 -7.45 -28.66 24.64
CA LEU A 123 -8.12 -27.91 23.57
C LEU A 123 -7.48 -26.54 23.39
N LEU A 124 -7.18 -25.84 24.48
CA LEU A 124 -6.56 -24.51 24.43
C LEU A 124 -5.16 -24.56 23.82
N ILE A 125 -4.35 -25.57 24.17
CA ILE A 125 -3.05 -25.82 23.53
C ILE A 125 -3.23 -26.12 22.04
N GLY A 126 -4.21 -26.94 21.67
CA GLY A 126 -4.53 -27.25 20.28
C GLY A 126 -4.89 -26.00 19.47
N VAL A 127 -5.77 -25.14 19.99
CA VAL A 127 -6.16 -23.89 19.32
C VAL A 127 -4.99 -22.91 19.24
N PHE A 128 -4.16 -22.81 20.28
CA PHE A 128 -2.92 -22.04 20.24
C PHE A 128 -2.00 -22.51 19.10
N LEU A 129 -1.74 -23.81 19.00
CA LEU A 129 -0.84 -24.36 17.97
C LEU A 129 -1.42 -24.15 16.56
N ILE A 130 -2.71 -24.40 16.37
CA ILE A 130 -3.38 -24.19 15.08
C ILE A 130 -3.34 -22.72 14.67
N SER A 131 -3.71 -21.81 15.58
CA SER A 131 -3.69 -20.36 15.31
C SER A 131 -2.29 -19.83 15.05
N PHE A 132 -1.28 -20.32 15.77
CA PHE A 132 0.13 -20.00 15.53
C PHE A 132 0.58 -20.42 14.13
N VAL A 133 0.29 -21.66 13.72
CA VAL A 133 0.66 -22.16 12.39
C VAL A 133 -0.05 -21.38 11.28
N ILE A 134 -1.35 -21.13 11.44
CA ILE A 134 -2.13 -20.33 10.49
C ILE A 134 -1.56 -18.90 10.40
N ALA A 135 -1.24 -18.27 11.52
CA ALA A 135 -0.66 -16.93 11.55
C ALA A 135 0.67 -16.87 10.77
N ILE A 136 1.57 -17.83 10.97
CA ILE A 136 2.84 -17.90 10.22
C ILE A 136 2.58 -18.03 8.72
N ILE A 137 1.67 -18.92 8.32
CA ILE A 137 1.35 -19.13 6.90
C ILE A 137 0.79 -17.84 6.28
N VAL A 138 -0.12 -17.16 6.99
CA VAL A 138 -0.71 -15.90 6.54
C VAL A 138 0.33 -14.79 6.45
N GLU A 139 1.22 -14.64 7.44
CA GLU A 139 2.29 -13.64 7.43
C GLU A 139 3.27 -13.87 6.27
N LEU A 140 3.69 -15.12 6.04
CA LEU A 140 4.54 -15.48 4.89
C LEU A 140 3.83 -15.23 3.57
N PHE A 141 2.54 -15.56 3.49
CA PHE A 141 1.73 -15.30 2.30
C PHE A 141 1.65 -13.80 2.00
N LEU A 142 1.31 -12.99 3.01
CA LEU A 142 1.25 -11.53 2.90
C LEU A 142 2.61 -10.91 2.57
N PHE A 143 3.71 -11.49 3.07
CA PHE A 143 5.05 -11.03 2.75
C PHE A 143 5.39 -11.22 1.28
N VAL A 144 5.14 -12.42 0.73
CA VAL A 144 5.33 -12.70 -0.70
C VAL A 144 4.42 -11.81 -1.55
N LEU A 145 3.15 -11.70 -1.17
CA LEU A 145 2.18 -10.85 -1.85
C LEU A 145 2.62 -9.38 -1.85
N GLY A 146 3.11 -8.87 -0.72
CA GLY A 146 3.64 -7.52 -0.58
C GLY A 146 4.83 -7.25 -1.49
N PHE A 147 5.77 -8.20 -1.62
CA PHE A 147 6.88 -8.10 -2.58
C PHE A 147 6.39 -7.97 -4.02
N GLY A 148 5.35 -8.71 -4.40
CA GLY A 148 4.79 -8.62 -5.74
C GLY A 148 4.06 -7.31 -5.99
N ALA A 149 3.21 -6.90 -5.05
CA ALA A 149 2.46 -5.66 -5.12
C ALA A 149 3.39 -4.44 -5.21
N ILE A 150 4.37 -4.37 -4.31
CA ILE A 150 5.35 -3.28 -4.28
C ILE A 150 6.28 -3.35 -5.50
N GLY A 151 6.71 -4.55 -5.91
CA GLY A 151 7.52 -4.74 -7.11
C GLY A 151 6.85 -4.19 -8.37
N VAL A 152 5.54 -4.42 -8.53
CA VAL A 152 4.75 -3.83 -9.63
C VAL A 152 4.71 -2.31 -9.53
N VAL A 153 4.42 -1.76 -8.35
CA VAL A 153 4.37 -0.30 -8.14
C VAL A 153 5.72 0.34 -8.47
N ILE A 154 6.82 -0.26 -8.08
CA ILE A 154 8.17 0.26 -8.33
C ILE A 154 8.52 0.22 -9.81
N ALA A 155 8.16 -0.86 -10.51
CA ALA A 155 8.33 -0.94 -11.95
C ALA A 155 7.56 0.17 -12.68
N LEU A 156 6.36 0.53 -12.18
CA LEU A 156 5.59 1.67 -12.67
C LEU A 156 6.28 2.99 -12.31
N GLU A 157 6.66 3.19 -11.06
CA GLU A 157 7.31 4.41 -10.58
C GLU A 157 8.61 4.71 -11.33
N ARG A 158 9.49 3.72 -11.50
CA ARG A 158 10.74 3.87 -12.26
C ARG A 158 10.49 4.31 -13.69
N ARG A 159 9.37 3.91 -14.29
CA ARG A 159 8.99 4.27 -15.67
C ARG A 159 8.30 5.63 -15.79
N TYR A 160 7.46 6.00 -14.83
CA TYR A 160 6.57 7.15 -14.92
C TYR A 160 7.03 8.36 -14.10
N SER A 161 7.61 8.17 -12.91
CA SER A 161 8.03 9.29 -12.07
C SER A 161 9.04 10.23 -12.75
N PRO A 162 10.10 9.75 -13.45
CA PRO A 162 10.99 10.64 -14.19
C PRO A 162 10.27 11.49 -15.24
N LYS A 163 9.29 10.90 -15.94
CA LYS A 163 8.50 11.61 -16.96
C LYS A 163 7.59 12.67 -16.36
N ILE A 164 7.01 12.38 -15.18
CA ILE A 164 6.21 13.36 -14.43
C ILE A 164 7.10 14.53 -14.00
N LEU A 165 8.30 14.27 -13.48
CA LEU A 165 9.25 15.31 -13.08
C LEU A 165 9.70 16.19 -14.26
N VAL A 166 9.99 15.60 -15.44
CA VAL A 166 10.34 16.38 -16.65
C VAL A 166 9.17 17.26 -17.10
N ARG A 167 7.93 16.73 -17.09
CA ARG A 167 6.74 17.53 -17.41
C ARG A 167 6.51 18.64 -16.39
N LEU A 168 6.75 18.35 -15.12
CA LEU A 168 6.68 19.34 -14.05
C LEU A 168 7.69 20.46 -14.28
N ALA A 169 8.93 20.13 -14.63
CA ALA A 169 9.95 21.14 -14.93
C ALA A 169 9.50 22.08 -16.06
N ASN A 170 8.87 21.52 -17.10
CA ASN A 170 8.43 22.25 -18.30
C ASN A 170 7.03 22.90 -18.18
N LEU A 171 6.40 22.93 -17.00
CA LEU A 171 5.05 23.50 -16.80
C LEU A 171 5.00 25.03 -16.95
N SER A 172 6.09 25.72 -16.58
CA SER A 172 6.22 27.18 -16.62
C SER A 172 6.24 27.71 -18.07
N ASP A 173 6.81 26.93 -18.98
CA ASP A 173 7.17 27.37 -20.35
C ASP A 173 6.03 27.19 -21.38
N ASN A 174 4.97 26.44 -21.05
CA ASN A 174 3.92 26.06 -22.00
C ASN A 174 2.60 26.84 -21.84
N GLU A 175 2.29 27.68 -22.83
CA GLU A 175 1.01 28.42 -22.93
C GLU A 175 -0.23 27.53 -23.13
N LYS A 176 -0.07 26.26 -23.56
CA LYS A 176 -1.18 25.31 -23.75
C LYS A 176 -1.08 24.12 -22.80
N LYS A 177 -1.60 24.31 -21.59
CA LYS A 177 -1.70 23.24 -20.57
C LYS A 177 -2.67 22.16 -21.01
N GLY A 178 -2.17 20.98 -21.35
CA GLY A 178 -2.99 19.80 -21.59
C GLY A 178 -3.76 19.38 -20.34
N LEU A 179 -4.81 18.55 -20.50
CA LEU A 179 -5.58 18.04 -19.36
C LEU A 179 -4.69 17.31 -18.34
N PHE A 180 -3.68 16.58 -18.82
CA PHE A 180 -2.75 15.85 -17.97
C PHE A 180 -1.84 16.78 -17.15
N ASP A 181 -1.39 17.89 -17.72
CA ASP A 181 -0.55 18.87 -17.04
C ASP A 181 -1.34 19.60 -15.94
N ARG A 182 -2.64 19.85 -16.20
CA ARG A 182 -3.57 20.37 -15.18
C ARG A 182 -3.75 19.39 -14.03
N ILE A 183 -3.90 18.10 -14.33
CA ILE A 183 -4.02 17.05 -13.29
C ILE A 183 -2.75 17.00 -12.46
N ILE A 184 -1.57 16.97 -13.09
CA ILE A 184 -0.29 16.97 -12.37
C ILE A 184 -0.17 18.21 -11.48
N ALA A 185 -0.35 19.41 -12.04
CA ALA A 185 -0.26 20.65 -11.27
C ALA A 185 -1.26 20.69 -10.10
N TRP A 186 -2.45 20.12 -10.29
CA TRP A 186 -3.47 19.99 -9.25
C TRP A 186 -3.09 18.99 -8.16
N ILE A 187 -2.53 17.82 -8.50
CA ILE A 187 -2.07 16.81 -7.53
C ILE A 187 -0.93 17.36 -6.67
N PHE A 188 0.06 17.99 -7.30
CA PHE A 188 1.22 18.56 -6.58
C PHE A 188 0.91 19.91 -5.94
N ASN A 189 -0.26 20.49 -6.21
CA ASN A 189 -0.70 21.78 -5.67
C ASN A 189 0.38 22.88 -5.80
N ILE A 190 0.99 22.97 -6.98
CA ILE A 190 2.11 23.91 -7.23
C ILE A 190 1.55 25.33 -7.33
N PRO A 191 2.02 26.27 -6.50
CA PRO A 191 1.64 27.67 -6.59
C PRO A 191 1.95 28.26 -7.97
N PRO A 192 1.04 29.06 -8.57
CA PRO A 192 1.19 29.55 -9.95
C PRO A 192 2.34 30.56 -10.13
N TYR A 193 2.87 31.12 -9.03
CA TYR A 193 3.96 32.11 -9.04
C TYR A 193 5.36 31.48 -8.95
N LEU A 194 5.46 30.16 -8.74
CA LEU A 194 6.76 29.49 -8.69
C LEU A 194 7.18 29.04 -10.08
N ASP A 195 8.45 29.31 -10.42
CA ASP A 195 9.02 28.85 -11.66
C ASP A 195 9.41 27.37 -11.56
N SER A 196 8.59 26.52 -12.17
CA SER A 196 8.78 25.07 -12.16
C SER A 196 10.06 24.63 -12.90
N SER A 197 10.63 25.47 -13.77
CA SER A 197 11.86 25.19 -14.50
C SER A 197 13.03 24.86 -13.56
N THR A 198 13.01 25.47 -12.37
CA THR A 198 14.02 25.34 -11.31
C THR A 198 13.89 24.07 -10.48
N LEU A 199 13.11 23.09 -10.93
CA LEU A 199 12.95 21.81 -10.26
C LEU A 199 14.28 21.08 -10.13
N ARG A 200 14.72 20.86 -8.89
CA ARG A 200 15.91 20.09 -8.54
C ARG A 200 15.50 18.83 -7.79
N VAL A 201 16.21 17.74 -8.08
CA VAL A 201 16.13 16.48 -7.34
C VAL A 201 17.50 16.20 -6.73
N SER A 202 17.53 15.54 -5.59
CA SER A 202 18.77 15.10 -4.97
C SER A 202 18.60 13.70 -4.40
N ASN A 203 19.48 12.78 -4.80
CA ASN A 203 19.48 11.46 -4.22
C ASN A 203 20.12 11.52 -2.82
N ARG A 204 19.29 11.61 -1.78
CA ARG A 204 19.75 11.48 -0.41
C ARG A 204 19.91 10.00 -0.07
N ARG A 205 21.10 9.43 -0.32
CA ARG A 205 21.44 8.12 0.24
C ARG A 205 21.39 8.21 1.76
N ARG A 206 20.64 7.29 2.38
CA ARG A 206 20.45 7.24 3.83
C ARG A 206 21.12 5.99 4.37
N GLU A 207 22.00 6.16 5.34
CA GLU A 207 22.54 5.04 6.09
C GLU A 207 21.45 4.43 6.97
N GLY A 208 21.20 3.13 6.82
CA GLY A 208 20.23 2.39 7.62
C GLY A 208 18.76 2.51 7.18
N PHE A 209 17.86 2.08 8.07
CA PHE A 209 16.43 2.01 7.83
C PHE A 209 15.73 3.34 8.22
N PRO A 210 14.92 3.96 7.34
CA PRO A 210 14.37 5.28 7.56
C PRO A 210 13.10 5.25 8.43
N TRP A 211 13.23 4.94 9.71
CA TRP A 211 12.11 4.80 10.66
C TRP A 211 11.11 5.96 10.66
N LYS A 212 11.60 7.20 10.52
CA LYS A 212 10.72 8.38 10.47
C LYS A 212 9.86 8.41 9.21
N SER A 213 10.41 8.05 8.04
CA SER A 213 9.63 7.94 6.80
C SER A 213 8.67 6.76 6.85
N PHE A 214 9.12 5.62 7.38
CA PHE A 214 8.32 4.42 7.57
C PHE A 214 7.05 4.71 8.38
N TRP A 215 7.19 5.21 9.61
CA TRP A 215 6.04 5.48 10.47
C TRP A 215 5.15 6.58 9.91
N LYS A 216 5.75 7.57 9.23
CA LYS A 216 4.97 8.59 8.53
C LYS A 216 4.10 7.94 7.46
N ALA A 217 4.65 7.12 6.58
CA ALA A 217 3.86 6.43 5.55
C ALA A 217 2.74 5.58 6.14
N THR A 218 3.03 4.80 7.17
CA THR A 218 2.03 3.99 7.86
C THR A 218 0.90 4.84 8.48
N VAL A 219 1.22 5.96 9.15
CA VAL A 219 0.19 6.85 9.71
C VAL A 219 -0.66 7.48 8.60
N TRP A 220 -0.04 7.88 7.50
CA TRP A 220 -0.75 8.42 6.34
C TRP A 220 -1.73 7.42 5.72
N GLU A 221 -1.28 6.18 5.57
CA GLU A 221 -2.08 5.07 5.12
C GLU A 221 -3.24 4.77 6.07
N LEU A 222 -3.01 4.76 7.38
CA LEU A 222 -4.07 4.55 8.37
C LEU A 222 -5.13 5.64 8.32
N LEU A 223 -4.72 6.91 8.23
CA LEU A 223 -5.66 8.03 8.11
C LEU A 223 -6.50 7.91 6.85
N PHE A 224 -5.88 7.55 5.73
CA PHE A 224 -6.60 7.35 4.47
C PHE A 224 -7.56 6.17 4.55
N ALA A 225 -7.12 5.02 5.07
CA ALA A 225 -7.96 3.83 5.23
C ALA A 225 -9.13 4.08 6.20
N ALA A 226 -8.88 4.77 7.31
CA ALA A 226 -9.93 5.19 8.24
C ALA A 226 -10.99 6.06 7.55
N LEU A 227 -10.58 6.98 6.68
CA LEU A 227 -11.50 7.83 5.94
C LEU A 227 -12.29 7.07 4.88
N VAL A 228 -11.67 6.13 4.16
CA VAL A 228 -12.37 5.26 3.21
C VAL A 228 -13.38 4.37 3.94
N ALA A 229 -12.99 3.78 5.08
CA ALA A 229 -13.88 2.97 5.90
C ALA A 229 -15.04 3.79 6.49
N LEU A 230 -14.76 5.01 6.98
CA LEU A 230 -15.78 5.94 7.45
C LEU A 230 -16.76 6.30 6.32
N TYR A 231 -16.26 6.64 5.13
CA TYR A 231 -17.08 6.95 3.97
C TYR A 231 -18.01 5.79 3.61
N ILE A 232 -17.48 4.58 3.48
CA ILE A 232 -18.27 3.40 3.13
C ILE A 232 -19.31 3.08 4.22
N SER A 233 -18.90 3.15 5.49
CA SER A 233 -19.79 2.87 6.62
C SER A 233 -20.92 3.88 6.81
N LEU A 234 -20.81 5.06 6.20
CA LEU A 234 -21.74 6.18 6.37
C LEU A 234 -22.45 6.59 5.09
N ASN A 235 -22.17 5.90 3.97
CA ASN A 235 -22.86 6.18 2.72
C ASN A 235 -24.26 5.53 2.73
N PRO A 236 -25.36 6.31 2.75
CA PRO A 236 -26.73 5.78 2.82
C PRO A 236 -27.07 4.85 1.65
N PHE A 237 -26.50 5.11 0.47
CA PHE A 237 -26.71 4.28 -0.71
C PHE A 237 -26.15 2.87 -0.53
N LEU A 238 -24.96 2.76 0.08
CA LEU A 238 -24.34 1.46 0.38
C LEU A 238 -25.08 0.74 1.50
N LEU A 239 -25.52 1.47 2.53
CA LEU A 239 -26.25 0.92 3.67
C LEU A 239 -27.67 0.45 3.31
N SER A 240 -28.29 0.99 2.26
CA SER A 240 -29.63 0.57 1.83
C SER A 240 -29.65 -0.74 1.04
N GLY A 241 -28.52 -1.14 0.45
CA GLY A 241 -28.46 -2.27 -0.48
C GLY A 241 -27.58 -3.44 -0.02
N VAL A 242 -26.67 -3.23 0.93
CA VAL A 242 -25.65 -4.22 1.30
C VAL A 242 -25.53 -4.34 2.81
N ARG A 243 -25.41 -5.57 3.31
CA ARG A 243 -25.13 -5.84 4.72
C ARG A 243 -23.78 -5.24 5.13
N ILE A 244 -23.72 -4.66 6.32
CA ILE A 244 -22.51 -3.95 6.78
C ILE A 244 -21.30 -4.88 6.93
N GLU A 245 -21.53 -6.15 7.27
CA GLU A 245 -20.47 -7.16 7.35
C GLU A 245 -19.83 -7.40 5.99
N SER A 246 -20.65 -7.47 4.92
CA SER A 246 -20.17 -7.63 3.55
C SER A 246 -19.35 -6.41 3.11
N LEU A 247 -19.78 -5.19 3.47
CA LEU A 247 -19.02 -3.96 3.18
C LEU A 247 -17.64 -3.97 3.85
N PHE A 248 -17.57 -4.34 5.14
CA PHE A 248 -16.30 -4.43 5.87
C PHE A 248 -15.42 -5.59 5.36
N SER A 249 -16.02 -6.68 4.91
CA SER A 249 -15.29 -7.77 4.23
C SER A 249 -14.66 -7.27 2.93
N THR A 250 -15.41 -6.53 2.08
CA THR A 250 -14.88 -5.94 0.85
C THR A 250 -13.80 -4.90 1.13
N LEU A 251 -13.99 -4.05 2.14
CA LEU A 251 -12.97 -3.10 2.62
C LEU A 251 -11.68 -3.81 3.03
N THR A 252 -11.80 -4.91 3.78
CA THR A 252 -10.67 -5.75 4.17
C THR A 252 -9.99 -6.36 2.95
N SER A 253 -10.75 -6.76 1.93
CA SER A 253 -10.17 -7.16 0.64
C SER A 253 -9.51 -5.99 -0.10
N ILE A 254 -9.95 -4.74 0.04
CA ILE A 254 -9.28 -3.61 -0.63
C ILE A 254 -8.03 -3.14 0.15
N SER A 255 -7.87 -3.59 1.40
CA SER A 255 -6.79 -3.18 2.32
C SER A 255 -5.39 -3.30 1.72
N TYR A 256 -5.11 -4.33 0.90
CA TYR A 256 -3.80 -4.52 0.27
C TYR A 256 -3.53 -3.56 -0.90
N LEU A 257 -4.55 -2.91 -1.46
CA LEU A 257 -4.37 -1.92 -2.52
C LEU A 257 -4.13 -0.51 -1.98
N LEU A 258 -4.65 -0.19 -0.80
CA LEU A 258 -4.57 1.16 -0.24
C LEU A 258 -3.12 1.65 -0.01
N PRO A 259 -2.17 0.84 0.51
CA PRO A 259 -0.78 1.26 0.64
C PRO A 259 -0.14 1.59 -0.71
N LEU A 260 -0.54 0.88 -1.77
CA LEU A 260 -0.02 1.06 -3.12
C LEU A 260 -0.40 2.41 -3.73
N ILE A 261 -1.42 3.09 -3.20
CA ILE A 261 -1.82 4.43 -3.64
C ILE A 261 -0.93 5.51 -3.01
N ILE A 262 -0.51 5.31 -1.75
CA ILE A 262 0.18 6.33 -0.95
C ILE A 262 1.70 6.20 -1.07
N LEU A 263 2.21 4.96 -1.08
CA LEU A 263 3.64 4.66 -1.21
C LEU A 263 4.33 5.39 -2.37
N PRO A 264 3.76 5.47 -3.59
CA PRO A 264 4.31 6.26 -4.69
C PRO A 264 4.71 7.67 -4.29
N TRP A 265 3.95 8.35 -3.44
CA TRP A 265 4.22 9.75 -3.10
C TRP A 265 5.49 9.92 -2.25
N PHE A 266 5.88 8.88 -1.51
CA PHE A 266 7.08 8.91 -0.70
C PHE A 266 8.37 8.94 -1.54
N ILE A 267 8.31 8.58 -2.83
CA ILE A 267 9.48 8.74 -3.72
C ILE A 267 9.92 10.20 -3.82
N TYR A 268 8.96 11.14 -3.92
CA TYR A 268 9.25 12.57 -4.03
C TYR A 268 9.86 13.13 -2.74
N ALA A 269 9.56 12.53 -1.59
CA ALA A 269 10.24 12.84 -0.34
C ALA A 269 11.64 12.22 -0.25
N ALA A 270 11.84 11.03 -0.82
CA ALA A 270 13.14 10.35 -0.84
C ALA A 270 14.15 11.10 -1.72
N ILE A 271 13.73 11.55 -2.91
CA ILE A 271 14.56 12.31 -3.86
C ILE A 271 14.62 13.83 -3.57
N ASP A 272 14.02 14.29 -2.46
CA ASP A 272 13.93 15.71 -2.09
C ASP A 272 13.55 16.63 -3.26
N ALA A 273 12.54 16.23 -4.06
CA ALA A 273 12.14 16.98 -5.24
C ALA A 273 11.59 18.36 -4.83
N ARG A 274 12.30 19.42 -5.23
CA ARG A 274 12.01 20.79 -4.80
C ARG A 274 12.12 21.79 -5.94
N ILE A 275 11.21 22.75 -5.95
CA ILE A 275 11.22 23.91 -6.85
C ILE A 275 11.78 25.08 -6.04
N THR A 276 12.79 25.78 -6.57
CA THR A 276 13.39 26.90 -5.86
C THR A 276 12.39 28.06 -5.78
N GLY A 277 12.26 28.64 -4.60
CA GLY A 277 11.35 29.75 -4.34
C GLY A 277 12.09 30.95 -3.77
N VAL A 278 11.49 32.14 -3.85
CA VAL A 278 12.11 33.39 -3.40
C VAL A 278 12.39 33.39 -1.88
N THR A 279 11.47 32.84 -1.09
CA THR A 279 11.57 32.81 0.38
C THR A 279 11.85 31.43 0.95
N ARG A 280 11.31 30.38 0.32
CA ARG A 280 11.49 28.99 0.72
C ARG A 280 11.28 28.07 -0.47
N ASP A 281 12.13 27.05 -0.58
CA ASP A 281 11.95 25.99 -1.56
C ASP A 281 10.64 25.24 -1.35
N PHE A 282 9.89 25.06 -2.43
CA PHE A 282 8.66 24.30 -2.44
C PHE A 282 8.96 22.83 -2.69
N ARG A 283 8.68 21.97 -1.71
CA ARG A 283 8.84 20.51 -1.85
C ARG A 283 7.59 19.90 -2.46
N LEU A 284 7.73 19.13 -3.53
CA LEU A 284 6.61 18.48 -4.21
C LEU A 284 5.80 17.59 -3.25
N TYR A 285 6.49 16.90 -2.34
CA TYR A 285 5.85 16.08 -1.31
C TYR A 285 4.93 16.89 -0.38
N ASP A 286 5.32 18.10 0.01
CA ASP A 286 4.51 18.96 0.88
C ASP A 286 3.25 19.47 0.15
N GLY A 287 3.35 19.67 -1.16
CA GLY A 287 2.22 19.97 -2.04
C GLY A 287 1.17 18.84 -2.06
N ILE A 288 1.59 17.61 -2.37
CA ILE A 288 0.72 16.42 -2.32
C ILE A 288 0.10 16.28 -0.94
N LYS A 289 0.93 16.36 0.11
CA LYS A 289 0.51 16.26 1.51
C LYS A 289 -0.61 17.24 1.84
N SER A 290 -0.44 18.51 1.48
CA SER A 290 -1.45 19.55 1.71
C SER A 290 -2.74 19.25 0.96
N LYS A 291 -2.64 18.82 -0.30
CA LYS A 291 -3.81 18.54 -1.13
C LYS A 291 -4.63 17.38 -0.58
N VAL A 292 -3.95 16.31 -0.19
CA VAL A 292 -4.60 15.15 0.43
C VAL A 292 -5.30 15.59 1.71
N PHE A 293 -4.64 16.32 2.62
CA PHE A 293 -5.31 16.81 3.83
C PHE A 293 -6.55 17.68 3.56
N GLN A 294 -6.50 18.58 2.57
CA GLN A 294 -7.66 19.40 2.20
C GLN A 294 -8.83 18.52 1.73
N THR A 295 -8.52 17.52 0.89
CA THR A 295 -9.52 16.62 0.34
C THR A 295 -10.09 15.71 1.43
N LEU A 296 -9.23 15.20 2.32
CA LEU A 296 -9.60 14.38 3.47
C LEU A 296 -10.45 15.17 4.49
N GLY A 297 -10.13 16.43 4.75
CA GLY A 297 -10.91 17.30 5.64
C GLY A 297 -12.32 17.59 5.09
N LEU A 298 -12.43 17.87 3.79
CA LEU A 298 -13.72 18.05 3.11
C LEU A 298 -14.58 16.78 3.18
N VAL A 299 -14.00 15.63 2.84
CA VAL A 299 -14.69 14.33 2.87
C VAL A 299 -15.09 13.95 4.30
N GLY A 300 -14.19 14.11 5.28
CA GLY A 300 -14.47 13.83 6.68
C GLY A 300 -15.61 14.67 7.24
N THR A 301 -15.67 15.96 6.88
CA THR A 301 -16.75 16.87 7.31
C THR A 301 -18.10 16.43 6.74
N LEU A 302 -18.14 16.12 5.43
CA LEU A 302 -19.35 15.63 4.76
C LEU A 302 -19.90 14.35 5.42
N ILE A 303 -19.00 13.45 5.79
CA ILE A 303 -19.31 12.16 6.41
C ILE A 303 -19.93 12.31 7.81
N VAL A 304 -19.43 13.26 8.62
CA VAL A 304 -20.01 13.56 9.95
C VAL A 304 -21.44 14.07 9.82
N PHE A 305 -21.71 14.96 8.85
CA PHE A 305 -23.06 15.45 8.57
C PHE A 305 -24.02 14.34 8.15
N VAL A 306 -23.58 13.42 7.30
CA VAL A 306 -24.40 12.30 6.83
C VAL A 306 -24.68 11.31 7.97
N ARG A 307 -23.72 11.05 8.87
CA ARG A 307 -23.96 10.17 10.04
C ARG A 307 -24.96 10.76 11.01
N PHE A 308 -24.88 12.06 11.29
CA PHE A 308 -25.86 12.75 12.15
C PHE A 308 -27.29 12.61 11.62
N ALA A 309 -27.46 12.41 10.31
CA ALA A 309 -28.76 12.26 9.68
C ALA A 309 -29.33 10.81 9.69
N LEU A 310 -28.54 9.79 10.07
CA LEU A 310 -28.85 8.38 9.79
C LEU A 310 -28.83 7.45 11.02
N GLU A 311 -29.41 7.83 12.16
CA GLU A 311 -29.54 6.99 13.37
C GLU A 311 -30.24 5.63 13.10
N ARG A 312 -29.51 4.64 12.55
CA ARG A 312 -30.12 3.36 12.10
C ARG A 312 -29.42 2.10 12.58
N ASN A 313 -28.19 2.17 13.08
CA ASN A 313 -27.43 0.99 13.51
C ASN A 313 -26.91 1.14 14.95
N SER A 314 -26.80 0.02 15.68
CA SER A 314 -26.10 0.00 16.97
C SER A 314 -24.65 0.43 16.75
N GLY A 315 -24.27 1.59 17.29
CA GLY A 315 -22.93 2.16 17.08
C GLY A 315 -21.79 1.21 17.46
N MET A 316 -22.05 0.26 18.36
CA MET A 316 -21.11 -0.74 18.82
C MET A 316 -20.67 -1.73 17.72
N THR A 317 -21.60 -2.25 16.90
CA THR A 317 -21.25 -3.21 15.83
C THR A 317 -20.35 -2.56 14.78
N ILE A 318 -20.65 -1.31 14.40
CA ILE A 318 -19.83 -0.53 13.48
C ILE A 318 -18.44 -0.31 14.06
N LEU A 319 -18.35 0.02 15.35
CA LEU A 319 -17.08 0.26 16.02
C LEU A 319 -16.22 -1.01 16.04
N VAL A 320 -16.80 -2.17 16.38
CA VAL A 320 -16.06 -3.46 16.38
C VAL A 320 -15.55 -3.81 14.99
N LEU A 321 -16.40 -3.73 13.96
CA LEU A 321 -15.99 -4.03 12.58
C LEU A 321 -14.92 -3.05 12.06
N PHE A 322 -15.06 -1.77 12.42
CA PHE A 322 -14.08 -0.74 12.08
C PHE A 322 -12.74 -0.98 12.76
N MET A 323 -12.73 -1.30 14.06
CA MET A 323 -11.50 -1.63 14.79
C MET A 323 -10.83 -2.87 14.20
N GLY A 324 -11.59 -3.91 13.87
CA GLY A 324 -11.08 -5.11 13.19
C GLY A 324 -10.40 -4.76 11.85
N PHE A 325 -11.07 -3.96 11.02
CA PHE A 325 -10.51 -3.48 9.76
C PHE A 325 -9.21 -2.68 9.96
N ILE A 326 -9.17 -1.73 10.91
CA ILE A 326 -7.99 -0.90 11.16
C ILE A 326 -6.80 -1.76 11.63
N VAL A 327 -7.03 -2.77 12.47
CA VAL A 327 -5.96 -3.67 12.92
C VAL A 327 -5.40 -4.49 11.75
N ILE A 328 -6.26 -5.09 10.93
CA ILE A 328 -5.82 -5.84 9.74
C ILE A 328 -5.07 -4.92 8.77
N PHE A 329 -5.63 -3.73 8.53
CA PHE A 329 -5.02 -2.73 7.66
C PHE A 329 -3.65 -2.30 8.18
N LEU A 330 -3.50 -2.08 9.48
CA LEU A 330 -2.22 -1.73 10.11
C LEU A 330 -1.16 -2.81 9.86
N ILE A 331 -1.51 -4.09 9.98
CA ILE A 331 -0.59 -5.21 9.70
C ILE A 331 -0.16 -5.19 8.23
N VAL A 332 -1.11 -5.05 7.31
CA VAL A 332 -0.81 -5.01 5.87
C VAL A 332 0.04 -3.79 5.50
N ALA A 333 -0.35 -2.60 5.98
CA ALA A 333 0.34 -1.34 5.75
C ALA A 333 1.77 -1.38 6.30
N THR A 334 1.97 -1.83 7.55
CA THR A 334 3.32 -1.92 8.15
C THR A 334 4.20 -2.88 7.38
N LEU A 335 3.67 -4.05 6.97
CA LEU A 335 4.42 -5.03 6.18
C LEU A 335 4.82 -4.47 4.81
N PHE A 336 3.90 -3.80 4.12
CA PHE A 336 4.15 -3.25 2.79
C PHE A 336 5.14 -2.08 2.86
N ASN A 337 4.94 -1.15 3.79
CA ASN A 337 5.92 -0.10 4.06
C ASN A 337 7.30 -0.67 4.37
N PHE A 338 7.35 -1.73 5.19
CA PHE A 338 8.61 -2.36 5.55
C PHE A 338 9.32 -2.90 4.32
N ILE A 339 8.63 -3.64 3.45
CA ILE A 339 9.18 -4.15 2.19
C ILE A 339 9.69 -3.00 1.32
N TYR A 340 8.92 -1.93 1.15
CA TYR A 340 9.28 -0.76 0.36
C TYR A 340 10.56 -0.08 0.88
N PHE A 341 10.60 0.30 2.16
CA PHE A 341 11.74 1.02 2.75
C PHE A 341 12.98 0.12 2.96
N ASN A 342 12.79 -1.18 3.14
CA ASN A 342 13.89 -2.13 3.40
C ASN A 342 14.59 -2.57 2.11
N SER A 343 13.86 -2.70 1.00
CA SER A 343 14.35 -3.35 -0.21
C SER A 343 14.44 -2.42 -1.43
N PHE A 344 13.68 -1.32 -1.47
CA PHE A 344 13.40 -0.64 -2.74
C PHE A 344 13.61 0.87 -2.79
N GLU A 345 13.26 1.62 -1.74
CA GLU A 345 13.25 3.09 -1.74
C GLU A 345 14.55 3.71 -2.29
N GLU A 346 15.70 3.22 -1.80
CA GLU A 346 17.00 3.81 -2.12
C GLU A 346 17.41 3.60 -3.59
N GLU A 347 17.15 2.41 -4.12
CA GLU A 347 17.44 2.12 -5.53
C GLU A 347 16.50 2.88 -6.46
N LEU A 348 15.21 2.87 -6.14
CA LEU A 348 14.22 3.60 -6.92
C LEU A 348 14.53 5.09 -6.94
N GLY A 349 14.90 5.68 -5.81
CA GLY A 349 15.30 7.09 -5.73
C GLY A 349 16.51 7.41 -6.60
N ALA A 350 17.54 6.56 -6.56
CA ALA A 350 18.72 6.70 -7.41
C ALA A 350 18.39 6.62 -8.90
N ASP A 351 17.62 5.60 -9.29
CA ASP A 351 17.25 5.34 -10.68
C ASP A 351 16.36 6.47 -11.23
N VAL A 352 15.45 7.01 -10.42
CA VAL A 352 14.58 8.12 -10.79
C VAL A 352 15.38 9.40 -11.00
N CYS A 353 16.34 9.71 -10.11
CA CYS A 353 17.24 10.86 -10.27
C CYS A 353 18.09 10.74 -11.55
N GLU A 354 18.76 9.60 -11.76
CA GLU A 354 19.61 9.36 -12.95
C GLU A 354 18.80 9.45 -14.26
N THR A 355 17.59 8.89 -14.26
CA THR A 355 16.69 8.95 -15.43
C THR A 355 16.16 10.38 -15.66
N PHE A 356 15.88 11.14 -14.60
CA PHE A 356 15.43 12.52 -14.71
C PHE A 356 16.55 13.44 -15.26
N GLU A 357 17.76 13.32 -14.72
CA GLU A 357 18.92 14.12 -15.16
C GLU A 357 19.27 13.85 -16.63
N SER A 358 19.23 12.58 -17.06
CA SER A 358 19.47 12.24 -18.47
C SER A 358 18.38 12.71 -19.45
N MET A 359 17.15 12.92 -18.96
CA MET A 359 16.04 13.45 -19.78
C MET A 359 15.96 14.99 -19.78
N ARG A 360 16.66 15.66 -18.88
CA ARG A 360 16.63 17.12 -18.79
C ARG A 360 17.46 17.71 -19.94
N PRO A 361 16.91 18.66 -20.74
CA PRO A 361 17.70 19.33 -21.76
C PRO A 361 18.86 20.10 -21.11
N ALA A 362 20.05 20.05 -21.72
CA ALA A 362 21.32 20.59 -21.21
C ALA A 362 21.39 22.14 -21.07
N ARG A 363 20.25 22.81 -20.91
CA ARG A 363 20.15 24.29 -20.87
C ARG A 363 20.71 24.94 -19.59
N GLU A 364 21.20 24.17 -18.62
CA GLU A 364 21.69 24.70 -17.34
C GLU A 364 23.19 24.46 -17.06
N LEU A 365 23.95 23.94 -18.03
CA LEU A 365 25.41 23.84 -17.86
C LEU A 365 26.17 25.09 -18.35
N GLU A 366 25.48 26.08 -18.92
CA GLU A 366 26.11 27.30 -19.46
C GLU A 366 26.00 28.55 -18.56
N ASP A 367 25.17 28.52 -17.51
CA ASP A 367 24.99 29.67 -16.58
C ASP A 367 25.53 29.40 -15.15
N GLY A 368 26.50 28.49 -15.01
CA GLY A 368 27.19 28.16 -13.76
C GLY A 368 28.50 28.90 -13.56
#